data_AF-A0A836QNW9-F1
#
_entry.id   AF-A0A836QNW9-F1
#
_cell.length_a   1.000
_cell.length_b   1.000
_cell.length_c   1.000
_cell.angle_alpha   90.00
_cell.angle_beta   90.00
_cell.angle_gamma   90.00
#
_symmetry.space_group_name_H-M   'P 1'
#
loop_
_entity.id
_entity.type
_entity.pdbx_description
1 polymer ?
#
loop_
_entity_poly.entity_id
_entity_poly.type
_entity_poly.pdbx_seq_one_letter_code
_entity_poly.pdbx_strand_id
1 'polypeptide(L)'
;DGIVMIDPDKARGKPEIVSSCPYGAIWWNEEEQVAQKWNFDIHLLDRGEKDLRCEQVCPTGVFRSLKIEDDQMKQIVEEEELQVLNPEFKARPRVYYKNLDDFTKCFIGGNLVTASDGVTEVAVGVEIDLTKEGITLQTAASDEYGDFKFRGLEGNSGSYTLRFHSVDHGDFEITTELTQSSYLGTLTLSTDAE
;
A
#
# COMPACT_ATOMS: atom_id res chain seq x y z
N ASP A 1 0.83 12.69 -25.92
CA ASP A 1 -0.03 11.99 -24.94
C ASP A 1 0.77 11.25 -23.87
N GLY A 2 2.07 10.98 -24.07
CA GLY A 2 2.93 10.37 -23.05
C GLY A 2 2.94 8.84 -23.07
N ILE A 3 2.24 8.22 -24.03
CA ILE A 3 2.19 6.77 -24.17
C ILE A 3 3.50 6.29 -24.80
N VAL A 4 4.16 5.36 -24.12
CA VAL A 4 5.38 4.71 -24.63
C VAL A 4 4.97 3.52 -25.48
N MET A 5 5.49 3.39 -26.70
CA MET A 5 5.18 2.29 -27.62
C MET A 5 6.44 1.55 -28.05
N ILE A 6 6.32 0.25 -28.26
CA ILE A 6 7.32 -0.54 -28.97
C ILE A 6 6.89 -0.58 -30.43
N ASP A 7 7.78 -0.18 -31.33
CA ASP A 7 7.63 -0.34 -32.77
C ASP A 7 7.89 -1.81 -33.13
N PRO A 8 6.87 -2.59 -33.55
CA PRO A 8 7.03 -4.03 -33.74
C PRO A 8 8.03 -4.40 -34.83
N ASP A 9 8.11 -3.59 -35.91
CA ASP A 9 9.02 -3.86 -37.03
C ASP A 9 10.47 -3.61 -36.62
N LYS A 10 10.73 -2.56 -35.84
CA LYS A 10 12.09 -2.26 -35.34
C LYS A 10 12.53 -3.14 -34.18
N ALA A 11 11.60 -3.65 -33.39
CA ALA A 11 11.86 -4.50 -32.23
C ALA A 11 12.02 -5.99 -32.59
N ARG A 12 11.70 -6.37 -33.83
CA ARG A 12 11.81 -7.77 -34.27
C ARG A 12 13.24 -8.29 -34.15
N GLY A 13 13.39 -9.49 -33.58
CA GLY A 13 14.68 -10.15 -33.37
C GLY A 13 15.56 -9.54 -32.27
N LYS A 14 15.02 -8.67 -31.41
CA LYS A 14 15.77 -7.97 -30.34
C LYS A 14 15.25 -8.33 -28.93
N PRO A 15 15.52 -9.54 -28.43
CA PRO A 15 15.06 -9.96 -27.10
C PRO A 15 15.66 -9.11 -25.97
N GLU A 16 16.78 -8.44 -26.20
CA GLU A 16 17.42 -7.54 -25.22
C GLU A 16 16.55 -6.34 -24.82
N ILE A 17 15.49 -6.00 -25.58
CA ILE A 17 14.53 -4.96 -25.19
C ILE A 17 13.79 -5.35 -23.91
N VAL A 18 13.60 -6.64 -23.64
CA VAL A 18 12.92 -7.13 -22.43
C VAL A 18 13.63 -6.65 -21.17
N SER A 19 14.96 -6.74 -21.13
CA SER A 19 15.76 -6.37 -19.97
C SER A 19 15.95 -4.85 -19.81
N SER A 20 15.51 -4.05 -20.78
CA SER A 20 15.62 -2.58 -20.68
C SER A 20 14.58 -1.97 -19.75
N CYS A 21 13.52 -2.71 -19.38
CA CYS A 21 12.48 -2.22 -18.49
C CYS A 21 12.80 -2.56 -17.03
N PRO A 22 13.07 -1.57 -16.16
CA PRO A 22 13.36 -1.84 -14.75
C PRO A 22 12.14 -2.39 -13.99
N TYR A 23 10.94 -2.20 -14.53
CA TYR A 23 9.69 -2.73 -13.98
C TYR A 23 9.36 -4.17 -14.44
N GLY A 24 10.16 -4.76 -15.35
CA GLY A 24 9.85 -6.08 -15.91
C GLY A 24 8.54 -6.13 -16.72
N ALA A 25 8.07 -4.97 -17.22
CA ALA A 25 6.77 -4.85 -17.89
C ALA A 25 6.79 -5.14 -19.40
N ILE A 26 7.91 -5.67 -19.92
CA ILE A 26 8.08 -6.07 -21.32
C ILE A 26 8.30 -7.59 -21.31
N TRP A 27 7.63 -8.31 -22.22
CA TRP A 27 7.80 -9.74 -22.41
C TRP A 27 8.18 -10.06 -23.85
N TRP A 28 8.81 -11.22 -24.07
CA TRP A 28 9.18 -11.68 -25.40
C TRP A 28 8.06 -12.56 -25.99
N ASN A 29 7.69 -12.30 -27.24
CA ASN A 29 6.82 -13.17 -28.00
C ASN A 29 7.66 -14.04 -28.95
N GLU A 30 7.69 -15.35 -28.70
CA GLU A 30 8.50 -16.29 -29.48
C GLU A 30 7.98 -16.54 -30.89
N GLU A 31 6.67 -16.48 -31.12
CA GLU A 31 6.12 -16.70 -32.46
C GLU A 31 6.40 -15.51 -33.37
N GLU A 32 6.14 -14.31 -32.86
CA GLU A 32 6.36 -13.06 -33.59
C GLU A 32 7.82 -12.58 -33.55
N GLN A 33 8.65 -13.19 -32.71
CA GLN A 33 10.04 -12.78 -32.46
C GLN A 33 10.12 -11.28 -32.14
N VAL A 34 9.27 -10.79 -31.25
CA VAL A 34 9.17 -9.35 -30.92
C VAL A 34 8.92 -9.12 -29.43
N ALA A 35 9.55 -8.08 -28.88
CA ALA A 35 9.26 -7.61 -27.53
C ALA A 35 7.89 -6.93 -27.50
N GLN A 36 7.05 -7.28 -26.52
CA GLN A 36 5.70 -6.78 -26.35
C GLN A 36 5.52 -6.24 -24.94
N LYS A 37 4.63 -5.27 -24.81
CA LYS A 37 4.21 -4.70 -23.53
C LYS A 37 2.78 -4.18 -23.64
N TRP A 38 2.19 -3.81 -22.52
CA TRP A 38 0.92 -3.08 -22.55
C TRP A 38 1.09 -1.75 -23.29
N ASN A 39 0.20 -1.49 -24.25
CA ASN A 39 0.20 -0.35 -25.16
C ASN A 39 -0.77 0.75 -24.74
N PHE A 40 -1.30 0.69 -23.51
CA PHE A 40 -2.30 1.63 -23.01
C PHE A 40 -3.56 1.68 -23.89
N ASP A 41 -3.91 0.55 -24.51
CA ASP A 41 -5.04 0.41 -25.44
C ASP A 41 -5.12 1.54 -26.49
N ILE A 42 -3.98 2.05 -26.96
CA ILE A 42 -3.92 3.22 -27.85
C ILE A 42 -4.83 3.08 -29.08
N HIS A 43 -4.90 1.87 -29.65
CA HIS A 43 -5.79 1.54 -30.77
C HIS A 43 -7.30 1.75 -30.48
N LEU A 44 -7.71 1.76 -29.21
CA LEU A 44 -9.06 2.11 -28.78
C LEU A 44 -9.21 3.63 -28.63
N LEU A 45 -8.25 4.26 -27.96
CA LEU A 45 -8.24 5.71 -27.72
C LEU A 45 -8.21 6.48 -29.06
N ASP A 46 -7.43 6.01 -30.03
CA ASP A 46 -7.35 6.59 -31.39
C ASP A 46 -8.68 6.47 -32.17
N ARG A 47 -9.53 5.50 -31.80
CA ARG A 47 -10.88 5.35 -32.35
C ARG A 47 -11.93 6.16 -31.60
N GLY A 48 -11.53 6.90 -30.56
CA GLY A 48 -12.40 7.75 -29.75
C GLY A 48 -13.08 7.05 -28.59
N GLU A 49 -12.65 5.83 -28.23
CA GLU A 49 -13.08 5.19 -26.99
C GLU A 49 -12.60 6.03 -25.79
N LYS A 50 -13.47 6.18 -24.79
CA LYS A 50 -13.18 7.02 -23.62
C LYS A 50 -12.34 6.29 -22.58
N ASP A 51 -12.61 5.00 -22.41
CA ASP A 51 -12.08 4.21 -21.31
C ASP A 51 -11.21 3.06 -21.83
N LEU A 52 -10.20 2.69 -21.05
CA LEU A 52 -9.33 1.54 -21.33
C LEU A 52 -10.09 0.22 -21.14
N ARG A 53 -9.61 -0.89 -21.71
CA ARG A 53 -10.26 -2.20 -21.50
C ARG A 53 -10.26 -2.60 -20.04
N CYS A 54 -9.18 -2.34 -19.31
CA CYS A 54 -9.10 -2.61 -17.88
C CYS A 54 -10.15 -1.83 -17.08
N GLU A 55 -10.46 -0.59 -17.48
CA GLU A 55 -11.52 0.23 -16.89
C GLU A 55 -12.91 -0.33 -17.22
N GLN A 56 -13.16 -0.64 -18.49
CA GLN A 56 -14.45 -1.14 -18.96
C GLN A 56 -14.90 -2.44 -18.28
N VAL A 57 -13.95 -3.32 -17.94
CA VAL A 57 -14.26 -4.64 -17.35
C VAL A 57 -14.20 -4.64 -15.83
N CYS A 58 -13.71 -3.57 -15.19
CA CYS A 58 -13.52 -3.54 -13.76
C CYS A 58 -14.85 -3.27 -13.02
N PRO A 59 -15.36 -4.21 -12.21
CA PRO A 59 -16.61 -4.00 -11.49
C PRO A 59 -16.43 -3.14 -10.22
N THR A 60 -15.19 -2.93 -9.77
CA THR A 60 -14.87 -2.25 -8.50
C THR A 60 -14.38 -0.81 -8.68
N GLY A 61 -14.22 -0.34 -9.92
CA GLY A 61 -13.84 1.05 -10.21
C GLY A 61 -12.44 1.44 -9.75
N VAL A 62 -11.46 0.52 -9.81
CA VAL A 62 -10.09 0.77 -9.32
C VAL A 62 -9.19 1.51 -10.33
N PHE A 63 -9.62 1.62 -11.58
CA PHE A 63 -8.86 2.27 -12.65
C PHE A 63 -9.50 3.60 -13.03
N ARG A 64 -8.64 4.60 -13.29
CA ARG A 64 -9.04 5.92 -13.78
C ARG A 64 -7.98 6.46 -14.74
N SER A 65 -8.31 6.55 -16.02
CA SER A 65 -7.48 7.15 -17.05
C SER A 65 -7.89 8.61 -17.26
N LEU A 66 -6.89 9.49 -17.42
CA LEU A 66 -7.09 10.92 -17.58
C LEU A 66 -6.20 11.44 -18.71
N LYS A 67 -6.75 12.31 -19.55
CA LYS A 67 -6.00 13.09 -20.54
C LYS A 67 -6.07 14.57 -20.15
N ILE A 68 -5.12 14.98 -19.33
CA ILE A 68 -5.06 16.30 -18.69
C ILE A 68 -3.63 16.85 -18.75
N GLU A 69 -3.47 18.14 -18.44
CA GLU A 69 -2.16 18.77 -18.37
C GLU A 69 -1.38 18.33 -17.12
N ASP A 70 -0.05 18.39 -17.20
CA ASP A 70 0.83 17.92 -16.12
C ASP A 70 0.56 18.66 -14.79
N ASP A 71 0.19 19.95 -14.81
CA ASP A 71 -0.12 20.71 -13.59
C ASP A 71 -1.42 20.27 -12.92
N GLN A 72 -2.42 19.87 -13.70
CA GLN A 72 -3.66 19.29 -13.16
C GLN A 72 -3.38 17.92 -12.55
N MET A 73 -2.54 17.10 -13.19
CA MET A 73 -2.17 15.81 -12.63
C MET A 73 -1.39 15.96 -11.32
N LYS A 74 -0.51 16.97 -11.19
CA LYS A 74 0.19 17.26 -9.92
C LYS A 74 -0.78 17.60 -8.80
N GLN A 75 -1.81 18.41 -9.07
CA GLN A 75 -2.86 18.72 -8.09
C GLN A 75 -3.56 17.45 -7.62
N ILE A 76 -3.97 16.59 -8.55
CA ILE A 76 -4.62 15.31 -8.23
C ILE A 76 -3.70 14.40 -7.41
N VAL A 77 -2.40 14.34 -7.75
CA VAL A 77 -1.42 13.55 -6.99
C VAL A 77 -1.33 14.01 -5.54
N GLU A 78 -1.32 15.33 -5.31
CA GLU A 78 -1.27 15.91 -3.97
C GLU A 78 -2.59 15.72 -3.21
N GLU A 79 -3.72 16.05 -3.84
CA GLU A 79 -5.05 15.97 -3.24
C GLU A 79 -5.48 14.53 -2.88
N GLU A 80 -5.07 13.55 -3.68
CA GLU A 80 -5.43 12.15 -3.47
C GLU A 80 -4.29 11.30 -2.88
N GLU A 81 -3.18 11.92 -2.51
CA GLU A 81 -2.00 11.27 -1.93
C GLU A 81 -1.49 10.11 -2.81
N LEU A 82 -1.44 10.33 -4.12
CA LEU A 82 -1.07 9.28 -5.06
C LEU A 82 0.43 9.01 -5.06
N GLN A 83 0.79 7.73 -5.09
CA GLN A 83 2.16 7.25 -5.07
C GLN A 83 2.56 6.65 -6.42
N VAL A 84 3.85 6.49 -6.64
CA VAL A 84 4.41 5.79 -7.81
C VAL A 84 5.16 4.55 -7.37
N LEU A 85 5.12 3.50 -8.19
CA LEU A 85 5.87 2.28 -7.94
C LEU A 85 7.37 2.51 -8.21
N ASN A 86 8.22 2.06 -7.28
CA ASN A 86 9.68 2.08 -7.36
C ASN A 86 10.26 3.45 -7.79
N PRO A 87 10.05 4.52 -7.01
CA PRO A 87 10.54 5.86 -7.33
C PRO A 87 12.07 5.92 -7.52
N GLU A 88 12.82 5.01 -6.90
CA GLU A 88 14.28 4.88 -7.00
C GLU A 88 14.78 4.60 -8.43
N PHE A 89 13.92 4.07 -9.31
CA PHE A 89 14.26 3.87 -10.73
C PHE A 89 14.38 5.18 -11.51
N LYS A 90 13.87 6.30 -10.98
CA LYS A 90 13.91 7.63 -11.61
C LYS A 90 13.31 7.65 -13.04
N ALA A 91 12.44 6.68 -13.34
CA ALA A 91 11.82 6.50 -14.65
C ALA A 91 10.65 7.48 -14.91
N ARG A 92 10.23 8.24 -13.89
CA ARG A 92 9.10 9.19 -13.94
C ARG A 92 7.82 8.53 -14.51
N PRO A 93 7.31 7.46 -13.86
CA PRO A 93 6.11 6.76 -14.34
C PRO A 93 4.89 7.69 -14.35
N ARG A 94 3.95 7.41 -15.25
CA ARG A 94 2.66 8.13 -15.39
C ARG A 94 1.47 7.29 -14.91
N VAL A 95 1.74 6.16 -14.25
CA VAL A 95 0.75 5.33 -13.58
C VAL A 95 0.93 5.56 -12.08
N TYR A 96 -0.14 6.02 -11.46
CA TYR A 96 -0.18 6.39 -10.05
C TYR A 96 -1.07 5.42 -9.28
N TYR A 97 -0.74 5.21 -8.01
CA TYR A 97 -1.42 4.26 -7.13
C TYR A 97 -1.94 5.00 -5.90
N LYS A 98 -3.21 4.78 -5.58
CA LYS A 98 -3.79 5.18 -4.30
C LYS A 98 -3.67 4.01 -3.32
N ASN A 99 -3.31 4.30 -2.06
CA ASN A 99 -3.10 3.29 -1.02
C ASN A 99 -2.01 2.25 -1.38
N LEU A 100 -0.92 2.66 -2.05
CA LEU A 100 0.16 1.72 -2.43
C LEU A 100 0.83 1.08 -1.20
N ASP A 101 0.80 1.79 -0.08
CA ASP A 101 1.33 1.31 1.20
C ASP A 101 0.59 0.06 1.70
N ASP A 102 -0.68 -0.15 1.34
CA ASP A 102 -1.39 -1.40 1.70
C ASP A 102 -0.77 -2.63 1.04
N PHE A 103 -0.03 -2.46 -0.07
CA PHE A 103 0.70 -3.53 -0.75
C PHE A 103 2.18 -3.57 -0.40
N THR A 104 2.81 -2.40 -0.22
CA THR A 104 4.28 -2.29 -0.10
C THR A 104 4.78 -2.14 1.33
N LYS A 105 3.91 -1.79 2.28
CA LYS A 105 4.23 -1.58 3.69
C LYS A 105 3.56 -2.62 4.56
N CYS A 106 4.09 -2.74 5.77
CA CYS A 106 3.57 -3.60 6.81
C CYS A 106 2.60 -2.85 7.72
N PHE A 107 1.86 -3.63 8.50
CA PHE A 107 1.07 -3.12 9.62
C PHE A 107 1.39 -3.85 10.91
N ILE A 108 1.13 -3.20 12.05
CA ILE A 108 0.99 -3.86 13.35
C ILE A 108 -0.43 -3.63 13.83
N GLY A 109 -1.15 -4.69 14.18
CA GLY A 109 -2.49 -4.58 14.74
C GLY A 109 -2.74 -5.63 15.80
N GLY A 110 -3.90 -5.52 16.44
CA GLY A 110 -4.35 -6.43 17.49
C GLY A 110 -5.74 -6.05 17.95
N ASN A 111 -6.22 -6.78 18.95
CA ASN A 111 -7.50 -6.57 19.57
C ASN A 111 -7.31 -6.39 21.08
N LEU A 112 -8.04 -5.47 21.70
CA LEU A 112 -7.98 -5.19 23.14
C LEU A 112 -9.27 -5.60 23.84
N VAL A 113 -9.09 -6.27 24.98
CA VAL A 113 -10.18 -6.68 25.87
C VAL A 113 -9.83 -6.37 27.31
N THR A 114 -10.84 -6.16 28.15
CA THR A 114 -10.70 -6.17 29.62
C THR A 114 -11.21 -7.49 30.15
N ALA A 115 -10.68 -7.93 31.30
CA ALA A 115 -11.18 -9.11 32.01
C ALA A 115 -11.52 -8.76 33.46
N SER A 116 -12.77 -8.99 33.85
CA SER A 116 -13.24 -8.78 35.23
C SER A 116 -14.25 -9.87 35.60
N ASP A 117 -14.11 -10.47 36.78
CA ASP A 117 -15.02 -11.50 37.31
C ASP A 117 -15.35 -12.65 36.35
N GLY A 118 -14.37 -13.06 35.51
CA GLY A 118 -14.53 -14.13 34.53
C GLY A 118 -15.31 -13.73 33.26
N VAL A 119 -15.66 -12.44 33.13
CA VAL A 119 -16.25 -11.85 31.92
C VAL A 119 -15.15 -11.11 31.16
N THR A 120 -15.11 -11.31 29.85
CA THR A 120 -14.23 -10.59 28.92
C THR A 120 -15.06 -9.60 28.13
N GLU A 121 -14.69 -8.33 28.19
CA GLU A 121 -15.36 -7.24 27.48
C GLU A 121 -14.40 -6.55 26.52
N VAL A 122 -14.94 -5.92 25.49
CA VAL A 122 -14.15 -5.18 24.50
C VAL A 122 -13.62 -3.89 25.12
N ALA A 123 -12.33 -3.61 24.97
CA ALA A 123 -11.74 -2.36 25.43
C ALA A 123 -11.76 -1.33 24.30
N VAL A 124 -12.76 -0.44 24.31
CA VAL A 124 -12.99 0.59 23.28
C VAL A 124 -12.31 1.90 23.68
N GLY A 125 -11.70 2.59 22.71
CA GLY A 125 -11.17 3.94 22.90
C GLY A 125 -9.88 4.01 23.71
N VAL A 126 -9.18 2.89 23.86
CA VAL A 126 -7.87 2.84 24.54
C VAL A 126 -6.85 3.49 23.61
N GLU A 127 -6.20 4.56 24.05
CA GLU A 127 -5.17 5.26 23.28
C GLU A 127 -3.88 4.42 23.25
N ILE A 128 -3.24 4.38 22.09
CA ILE A 128 -2.09 3.52 21.82
C ILE A 128 -1.06 4.34 21.05
N ASP A 129 0.14 4.44 21.60
CA ASP A 129 1.30 5.03 20.96
C ASP A 129 2.18 3.95 20.36
N LEU A 130 2.43 4.03 19.05
CA LEU A 130 3.45 3.25 18.38
C LEU A 130 4.75 4.05 18.35
N THR A 131 5.76 3.54 19.03
CA THR A 131 7.09 4.15 19.12
C THR A 131 8.16 3.28 18.48
N LYS A 132 9.21 3.94 17.98
CA LYS A 132 10.44 3.31 17.52
C LYS A 132 11.62 4.16 17.95
N GLU A 133 12.63 3.54 18.56
CA GLU A 133 13.84 4.23 19.05
C GLU A 133 13.51 5.42 19.98
N GLY A 134 12.43 5.30 20.76
CA GLY A 134 11.95 6.34 21.68
C GLY A 134 11.19 7.51 21.03
N ILE A 135 10.91 7.44 19.72
CA ILE A 135 10.13 8.43 18.99
C ILE A 135 8.74 7.85 18.71
N THR A 136 7.68 8.56 19.11
CA THR A 136 6.30 8.23 18.73
C THR A 136 6.11 8.50 17.23
N LEU A 137 5.78 7.46 16.48
CA LEU A 137 5.56 7.51 15.04
C LEU A 137 4.08 7.75 14.71
N GLN A 138 3.19 7.07 15.43
CA GLN A 138 1.74 7.11 15.23
C GLN A 138 1.03 6.91 16.57
N THR A 139 -0.15 7.51 16.69
CA THR A 139 -1.08 7.29 17.81
C THR A 139 -2.42 6.83 17.22
N ALA A 140 -3.05 5.85 17.86
CA ALA A 140 -4.37 5.35 17.48
C ALA A 140 -5.20 5.07 18.72
N ALA A 141 -6.49 4.84 18.56
CA ALA A 141 -7.35 4.31 19.61
C ALA A 141 -7.97 2.99 19.15
N SER A 142 -8.21 2.07 20.10
CA SER A 142 -8.99 0.88 19.78
C SER A 142 -10.42 1.25 19.37
N ASP A 143 -10.94 0.58 18.36
CA ASP A 143 -12.27 0.84 17.82
C ASP A 143 -13.38 0.17 18.63
N GLU A 144 -14.61 0.20 18.11
CA GLU A 144 -15.81 -0.39 18.74
C GLU A 144 -15.76 -1.92 18.91
N TYR A 145 -14.83 -2.59 18.22
CA TYR A 145 -14.53 -4.02 18.38
C TYR A 145 -13.27 -4.26 19.20
N GLY A 146 -12.60 -3.21 19.66
CA GLY A 146 -11.34 -3.26 20.39
C GLY A 146 -10.13 -3.39 19.46
N ASP A 147 -10.33 -3.31 18.15
CA ASP A 147 -9.26 -3.48 17.18
C ASP A 147 -8.43 -2.19 17.06
N PHE A 148 -7.13 -2.36 16.88
CA PHE A 148 -6.23 -1.28 16.50
C PHE A 148 -5.32 -1.73 15.36
N LYS A 149 -4.89 -0.77 14.55
CA LYS A 149 -4.00 -1.04 13.42
C LYS A 149 -3.17 0.18 13.04
N PHE A 150 -1.86 0.05 13.13
CA PHE A 150 -0.87 0.99 12.59
C PHE A 150 -0.40 0.50 11.22
N ARG A 151 -0.46 1.37 10.21
CA ARG A 151 -0.11 1.04 8.81
C ARG A 151 1.10 1.84 8.33
N GLY A 152 1.58 1.54 7.13
CA GLY A 152 2.66 2.32 6.50
C GLY A 152 4.04 2.05 7.12
N LEU A 153 4.23 0.91 7.78
CA LEU A 153 5.47 0.59 8.46
C LEU A 153 6.42 -0.16 7.52
N GLU A 154 7.72 0.13 7.56
CA GLU A 154 8.68 -0.61 6.75
C GLU A 154 8.84 -2.04 7.27
N GLY A 155 8.77 -3.04 6.38
CA GLY A 155 9.13 -4.42 6.73
C GLY A 155 10.62 -4.56 7.00
N ASN A 156 11.01 -5.59 7.76
CA ASN A 156 12.39 -5.84 8.18
C ASN A 156 13.06 -4.62 8.83
N SER A 157 12.30 -3.83 9.59
CA SER A 157 12.77 -2.55 10.12
C SER A 157 13.05 -2.57 11.61
N GLY A 158 13.00 -3.75 12.25
CA GLY A 158 13.37 -3.96 13.64
C GLY A 158 12.22 -3.80 14.62
N SER A 159 12.56 -3.41 15.85
CA SER A 159 11.64 -3.33 16.99
C SER A 159 10.73 -2.11 16.97
N TYR A 160 9.47 -2.34 17.32
CA TYR A 160 8.48 -1.32 17.63
C TYR A 160 7.89 -1.58 19.01
N THR A 161 7.64 -0.51 19.77
CA THR A 161 7.00 -0.59 21.08
C THR A 161 5.63 0.08 21.01
N LEU A 162 4.60 -0.66 21.37
CA LEU A 162 3.24 -0.19 21.53
C LEU A 162 3.01 0.09 23.00
N ARG A 163 2.66 1.33 23.34
CA ARG A 163 2.25 1.73 24.68
C ARG A 163 0.76 1.97 24.68
N PHE A 164 0.06 1.31 25.56
CA PHE A 164 -1.38 1.37 25.68
C PHE A 164 -1.73 2.17 26.94
N HIS A 165 -2.63 3.12 26.82
CA HIS A 165 -3.02 4.02 27.89
C HIS A 165 -4.42 3.69 28.38
N SER A 166 -4.50 3.05 29.54
CA SER A 166 -5.78 2.72 30.18
C SER A 166 -5.89 3.41 31.53
N VAL A 167 -6.95 4.22 31.69
CA VAL A 167 -7.24 4.90 32.97
C VAL A 167 -7.58 3.88 34.06
N ASP A 168 -8.28 2.81 33.71
CA ASP A 168 -8.80 1.82 34.66
C ASP A 168 -7.83 0.68 34.95
N HIS A 169 -6.94 0.37 34.01
CA HIS A 169 -6.02 -0.78 34.09
C HIS A 169 -4.53 -0.39 34.15
N GLY A 170 -4.21 0.90 34.05
CA GLY A 170 -2.84 1.41 33.97
C GLY A 170 -2.24 1.29 32.57
N ASP A 171 -1.12 1.99 32.37
CA ASP A 171 -0.35 1.88 31.14
C ASP A 171 0.38 0.53 31.08
N PHE A 172 0.42 -0.09 29.91
CA PHE A 172 1.32 -1.22 29.66
C PHE A 172 1.95 -1.11 28.27
N GLU A 173 3.09 -1.80 28.09
CA GLU A 173 3.88 -1.74 26.87
C GLU A 173 4.14 -3.15 26.32
N ILE A 174 4.10 -3.27 24.99
CA ILE A 174 4.49 -4.48 24.26
C ILE A 174 5.48 -4.10 23.18
N THR A 175 6.57 -4.86 23.08
CA THR A 175 7.54 -4.73 21.99
C THR A 175 7.41 -5.89 21.01
N THR A 176 7.47 -5.59 19.72
CA THR A 176 7.41 -6.57 18.64
C THR A 176 8.43 -6.27 17.54
N GLU A 177 9.02 -7.31 16.97
CA GLU A 177 9.92 -7.19 15.81
C GLU A 177 9.12 -7.23 14.51
N LEU A 178 9.25 -6.19 13.70
CA LEU A 178 8.52 -6.07 12.44
C LEU A 178 9.36 -6.56 11.25
N THR A 179 9.23 -7.85 10.94
CA THR A 179 9.76 -8.45 9.72
C THR A 179 8.76 -8.36 8.56
N GLN A 180 7.51 -8.71 8.85
CA GLN A 180 6.34 -8.61 7.98
C GLN A 180 5.14 -8.13 8.82
N SER A 181 4.01 -7.81 8.18
CA SER A 181 2.77 -7.46 8.87
C SER A 181 2.45 -8.41 10.01
N SER A 182 2.17 -7.85 11.19
CA SER A 182 2.00 -8.60 12.43
C SER A 182 0.64 -8.31 13.05
N TYR A 183 -0.04 -9.37 13.45
CA TYR A 183 -1.24 -9.29 14.27
C TYR A 183 -0.93 -9.89 15.64
N LEU A 184 -0.97 -9.06 16.68
CA LEU A 184 -0.56 -9.41 18.04
C LEU A 184 -1.58 -10.30 18.77
N GLY A 185 -2.73 -10.56 18.14
CA GLY A 185 -3.82 -11.33 18.74
C GLY A 185 -4.68 -10.47 19.66
N THR A 186 -5.37 -11.12 20.59
CA THR A 186 -6.15 -10.48 21.63
C THR A 186 -5.26 -10.21 22.84
N LEU A 187 -5.19 -8.95 23.25
CA LEU A 187 -4.42 -8.46 24.37
C LEU A 187 -5.39 -8.08 25.49
N THR A 188 -5.19 -8.68 26.67
CA THR A 188 -6.02 -8.41 27.83
C THR A 188 -5.41 -7.31 28.69
N LEU A 189 -6.18 -6.27 28.96
CA LEU A 189 -5.89 -5.27 29.97
C LEU A 189 -6.22 -5.88 31.33
N SER A 190 -5.23 -6.46 32.00
CA SER A 190 -5.38 -6.88 33.41
C SER A 190 -4.68 -5.90 34.34
N THR A 191 -5.31 -5.65 35.49
CA THR A 191 -4.67 -5.02 36.63
C THR A 191 -3.84 -6.06 37.36
N ASP A 192 -2.68 -6.45 36.82
CA ASP A 192 -1.71 -7.25 37.58
C ASP A 192 -0.60 -6.34 38.10
N ALA A 193 -0.93 -5.65 39.20
CA ALA A 193 0.06 -5.34 40.21
C ALA A 193 0.18 -6.57 41.14
N GLU A 194 1.00 -7.55 40.74
CA GLU A 194 1.66 -8.49 41.64
C GLU A 194 3.16 -8.59 41.30
#